data_AF-A0A1S2LDS7-F1
#
_entry.id   AF-A0A1S2LDS7-F1
#
_cell.length_a   1.000
_cell.length_b   1.000
_cell.length_c   1.000
_cell.angle_alpha   90.00
_cell.angle_beta   90.00
_cell.angle_gamma   90.00
#
_symmetry.space_group_name_H-M   'P 1'
#
loop_
_entity.id
_entity.type
_entity.pdbx_description
1 polymer ?
#
loop_
_entity_poly.entity_id
_entity_poly.type
_entity_poly.pdbx_seq_one_letter_code
_entity_poly.pdbx_strand_id
1 'polypeptide(L)'
;MKKNIAIILSVIFILIGCSSEKDRIINQLKSEDEEMYIIVVFADELPGGGYQSDISNAISDDSYKIFENISEVAYIILEGNSHKHDYKNTLQINETPEIFIFDNKGIVFRTTEIEELGGFFK
;
A
#
# COMPACT_ATOMS: atom_id res chain seq x y z
N MET A 1 -5.61 -42.09 26.29
CA MET A 1 -5.87 -40.68 25.90
C MET A 1 -4.64 -39.96 25.31
N LYS A 2 -3.55 -40.63 24.90
CA LYS A 2 -2.32 -39.99 24.39
C LYS A 2 -2.20 -39.94 22.86
N LYS A 3 -3.09 -40.64 22.13
CA LYS A 3 -2.96 -40.86 20.67
C LYS A 3 -3.61 -39.76 19.82
N ASN A 4 -4.47 -38.94 20.42
CA ASN A 4 -5.25 -37.91 19.69
C ASN A 4 -4.58 -36.52 19.70
N ILE A 5 -3.54 -36.31 20.54
CA ILE A 5 -2.85 -35.01 20.65
C ILE A 5 -1.83 -34.83 19.50
N ALA A 6 -1.26 -35.92 18.98
CA ALA A 6 -0.25 -35.85 17.91
C ALA A 6 -0.80 -35.35 16.57
N ILE A 7 -2.09 -35.56 16.30
CA ILE A 7 -2.72 -35.16 15.02
C ILE A 7 -3.02 -33.65 15.02
N ILE A 8 -3.38 -33.06 16.16
CA ILE A 8 -3.70 -31.63 16.27
C ILE A 8 -2.44 -30.76 16.09
N LEU A 9 -1.28 -31.24 16.57
CA LEU A 9 0.01 -30.53 16.41
C LEU A 9 0.53 -30.52 14.97
N SER A 10 0.15 -31.49 14.12
CA SER A 10 0.61 -31.55 12.73
C SER A 10 -0.12 -30.56 11.81
N VAL A 11 -1.34 -30.13 12.15
CA VAL A 11 -2.14 -29.22 11.32
C VAL A 11 -1.69 -27.76 11.49
N ILE A 12 -1.14 -27.40 12.66
CA ILE A 12 -0.66 -26.05 12.96
C ILE A 12 0.56 -25.66 12.12
N PHE A 13 1.40 -26.63 11.74
CA PHE A 13 2.60 -26.37 10.90
C PHE A 13 2.29 -26.09 9.42
N ILE A 14 1.09 -26.42 8.94
CA ILE A 14 0.71 -26.22 7.52
C ILE A 14 0.27 -24.77 7.24
N LEU A 15 0.00 -23.98 8.28
CA LEU A 15 -0.51 -22.60 8.14
C LEU A 15 0.59 -21.52 8.09
N ILE A 16 1.86 -21.88 8.26
CA ILE A 16 2.98 -20.92 8.39
C ILE A 16 3.61 -20.58 7.01
N GLY A 17 3.17 -21.22 5.92
CA GLY A 17 3.92 -21.23 4.65
C GLY A 17 3.26 -20.62 3.43
N CYS A 18 2.08 -20.00 3.54
CA CYS A 18 1.36 -19.48 2.36
C CYS A 18 1.06 -17.99 2.53
N SER A 19 2.08 -17.13 2.58
CA SER A 19 1.84 -15.69 2.37
C SER A 19 1.34 -15.52 0.93
N SER A 20 0.17 -14.94 0.75
CA SER A 20 -0.31 -14.65 -0.61
C SER A 20 0.62 -13.63 -1.28
N GLU A 21 0.68 -13.62 -2.61
CA GLU A 21 1.46 -12.63 -3.36
C GLU A 21 1.08 -11.19 -2.95
N LYS A 22 -0.20 -10.98 -2.63
CA LYS A 22 -0.73 -9.75 -2.07
C LYS A 22 -0.07 -9.37 -0.74
N ASP A 23 0.08 -10.32 0.18
CA ASP A 23 0.75 -10.06 1.46
C ASP A 23 2.21 -9.69 1.26
N ARG A 24 2.88 -10.27 0.25
CA ARG A 24 4.27 -9.94 -0.08
C ARG A 24 4.40 -8.52 -0.61
N ILE A 25 3.48 -8.10 -1.49
CA ILE A 25 3.43 -6.73 -2.01
C ILE A 25 3.14 -5.74 -0.88
N ILE A 26 2.12 -6.00 -0.07
CA ILE A 26 1.76 -5.12 1.05
C ILE A 26 2.94 -4.99 2.02
N ASN A 27 3.63 -6.09 2.34
CA ASN A 27 4.81 -6.03 3.21
C ASN A 27 6.00 -5.27 2.62
N GLN A 28 6.07 -5.08 1.30
CA GLN A 28 7.11 -4.27 0.66
C GLN A 28 6.75 -2.78 0.60
N LEU A 29 5.46 -2.44 0.61
CA LEU A 29 4.97 -1.06 0.42
C LEU A 29 4.51 -0.40 1.73
N LYS A 30 4.36 -1.18 2.80
CA LYS A 30 3.97 -0.67 4.11
C LYS A 30 5.11 0.08 4.81
N SER A 31 4.75 0.99 5.70
CA SER A 31 5.73 1.65 6.56
C SER A 31 6.38 0.64 7.54
N GLU A 32 7.67 0.81 7.81
CA GLU A 32 8.33 0.09 8.92
C GLU A 32 8.03 0.74 10.28
N ASP A 33 7.68 2.03 10.29
CA ASP A 33 7.35 2.82 11.47
C ASP A 33 5.83 2.86 11.71
N GLU A 34 5.40 2.63 12.95
CA GLU A 34 3.99 2.55 13.35
C GLU A 34 3.24 3.88 13.21
N GLU A 35 3.95 5.01 13.20
CA GLU A 35 3.36 6.34 13.13
C GLU A 35 3.44 6.98 11.73
N MET A 36 4.01 6.27 10.76
CA MET A 36 4.26 6.80 9.42
C MET A 36 3.43 6.11 8.34
N TYR A 37 3.08 6.89 7.32
CA TYR A 37 2.37 6.47 6.13
C TYR A 37 3.28 6.52 4.90
N ILE A 38 3.10 5.56 4.00
CA ILE A 38 3.65 5.59 2.64
C ILE A 38 2.50 5.80 1.67
N ILE A 39 2.64 6.79 0.78
CA ILE A 39 1.70 7.01 -0.31
C ILE A 39 2.29 6.42 -1.58
N VAL A 40 1.52 5.57 -2.27
CA VAL A 40 1.94 4.99 -3.55
C VAL A 40 0.92 5.34 -4.62
N VAL A 41 1.38 5.99 -5.67
CA VAL A 41 0.58 6.30 -6.85
C VAL A 41 0.86 5.25 -7.92
N PHE A 42 -0.14 4.43 -8.24
CA PHE A 42 -0.09 3.49 -9.34
C PHE A 42 -0.67 4.15 -10.60
N ALA A 43 0.11 4.19 -11.68
CA ALA A 43 -0.29 4.84 -12.92
C ALA A 43 0.19 4.05 -14.14
N ASP A 44 -0.55 4.07 -15.24
CA ASP A 44 -0.12 3.39 -16.48
C ASP A 44 1.15 4.08 -17.07
N GLU A 45 1.27 5.41 -16.93
CA GLU A 45 2.47 6.19 -17.28
C GLU A 45 2.86 7.15 -16.14
N LEU A 46 4.07 7.71 -16.18
CA LEU A 46 4.52 8.65 -15.15
C LEU A 46 3.63 9.91 -15.16
N PRO A 47 2.92 10.22 -14.06
CA PRO A 47 2.06 11.41 -14.03
C PRO A 47 2.87 12.67 -14.26
N GLY A 48 2.29 13.63 -14.97
CA GLY A 48 2.92 14.92 -15.24
C GLY A 48 3.24 15.70 -13.96
N GLY A 49 4.20 16.64 -14.05
CA GLY A 49 4.65 17.43 -12.89
C GLY A 49 3.55 18.23 -12.17
N GLY A 50 2.48 18.61 -12.88
CA GLY A 50 1.28 19.21 -12.26
C GLY A 50 0.62 18.29 -11.25
N TYR A 51 0.30 17.05 -11.68
CA TYR A 51 -0.30 16.03 -10.80
C TYR A 51 0.57 15.74 -9.56
N GLN A 52 1.89 15.60 -9.77
CA GLN A 52 2.82 15.38 -8.65
C GLN A 52 2.86 16.56 -7.67
N SER A 53 2.74 17.79 -8.20
CA SER A 53 2.65 19.00 -7.38
C SER A 53 1.34 19.05 -6.60
N ASP A 54 0.23 18.61 -7.20
CA ASP A 54 -1.08 18.58 -6.54
C ASP A 54 -1.10 17.57 -5.38
N ILE A 55 -0.49 16.38 -5.55
CA ILE A 55 -0.26 15.43 -4.45
C ILE A 55 0.55 16.10 -3.33
N SER A 56 1.69 16.71 -3.70
CA SER A 56 2.57 17.38 -2.75
C SER A 56 1.83 18.47 -1.97
N ASN A 57 1.01 19.28 -2.65
CA ASN A 57 0.23 20.34 -2.03
C ASN A 57 -0.86 19.77 -1.10
N ALA A 58 -1.53 18.69 -1.49
CA ALA A 58 -2.56 18.05 -0.68
C ALA A 58 -2.02 17.51 0.65
N ILE A 59 -0.78 17.03 0.68
CA ILE A 59 -0.15 16.47 1.88
C ILE A 59 0.69 17.50 2.66
N SER A 60 1.02 18.64 2.06
CA SER A 60 1.76 19.73 2.71
C SER A 60 0.85 20.74 3.38
N ASP A 61 -0.45 20.45 3.53
CA ASP A 61 -1.37 21.33 4.25
C ASP A 61 -0.99 21.35 5.75
N ASP A 62 -0.29 22.43 6.13
CA ASP A 62 0.22 22.71 7.48
C ASP A 62 -0.88 22.70 8.56
N SER A 63 -2.15 22.83 8.17
CA SER A 63 -3.26 22.86 9.13
C SER A 63 -3.41 21.55 9.94
N TYR A 64 -2.88 20.43 9.44
CA TYR A 64 -2.96 19.13 10.10
C TYR A 64 -1.60 18.44 10.32
N LYS A 65 -0.48 19.11 10.01
CA LYS A 65 0.88 18.54 10.11
C LYS A 65 1.02 17.18 9.41
N ILE A 66 0.23 16.96 8.36
CA ILE A 66 0.10 15.67 7.65
C ILE A 66 1.46 15.16 7.19
N PHE A 67 2.30 16.07 6.71
CA PHE A 67 3.65 15.78 6.24
C PHE A 67 4.56 15.16 7.33
N GLU A 68 4.33 15.44 8.62
CA GLU A 68 5.12 14.88 9.72
C GLU A 68 4.94 13.36 9.83
N ASN A 69 3.82 12.82 9.32
CA ASN A 69 3.48 11.40 9.35
C ASN A 69 3.59 10.71 7.98
N ILE A 70 4.20 11.34 6.97
CA ILE A 70 4.42 10.71 5.65
C ILE A 70 5.91 10.46 5.46
N SER A 71 6.30 9.20 5.29
CA SER A 71 7.70 8.84 5.11
C SER A 71 8.11 8.89 3.63
N GLU A 72 7.18 8.60 2.72
CA GLU A 72 7.47 8.49 1.29
C GLU A 72 6.22 8.70 0.43
N VAL A 73 6.42 9.31 -0.75
CA VAL A 73 5.48 9.28 -1.87
C VAL A 73 6.17 8.61 -3.05
N ALA A 74 5.73 7.41 -3.41
CA ALA A 74 6.28 6.60 -4.49
C ALA A 74 5.36 6.57 -5.71
N TYR A 75 5.93 6.44 -6.90
CA TYR A 75 5.20 6.30 -8.16
C TYR A 75 5.57 4.96 -8.81
N ILE A 76 4.57 4.10 -9.03
CA ILE A 76 4.74 2.80 -9.67
C ILE A 76 4.03 2.81 -11.02
N ILE A 77 4.81 2.66 -12.09
CA ILE A 77 4.33 2.77 -13.47
C ILE A 77 3.88 1.40 -13.99
N LEU A 78 2.59 1.09 -14.01
CA LEU A 78 2.06 -0.24 -14.31
C LEU A 78 2.37 -0.75 -15.72
N GLU A 79 2.50 0.13 -16.73
CA GLU A 79 2.87 -0.33 -18.08
C GLU A 79 4.34 -0.72 -18.17
N GLY A 80 4.58 -1.96 -18.62
CA GLY A 80 5.90 -2.52 -18.84
C GLY A 80 6.14 -3.83 -18.10
N ASN A 81 6.92 -4.73 -18.70
CA ASN A 81 7.24 -6.03 -18.12
C ASN A 81 8.36 -5.98 -17.05
N SER A 82 8.67 -4.81 -16.50
CA SER A 82 9.81 -4.61 -15.60
C SER A 82 9.48 -4.77 -14.12
N HIS A 83 8.21 -4.95 -13.76
CA HIS A 83 7.83 -5.10 -12.36
C HIS A 83 8.06 -6.51 -11.87
N LYS A 84 8.60 -6.60 -10.66
CA LYS A 84 8.72 -7.86 -9.91
C LYS A 84 7.35 -8.46 -9.58
N HIS A 85 6.31 -7.63 -9.56
CA HIS A 85 4.96 -7.97 -9.11
C HIS A 85 3.90 -7.50 -10.10
N ASP A 86 2.85 -8.29 -10.28
CA ASP A 86 1.65 -7.89 -11.01
C ASP A 86 0.73 -7.08 -10.08
N TYR A 87 1.06 -5.80 -9.90
CA TYR A 87 0.33 -4.92 -8.99
C TYR A 87 -1.13 -4.76 -9.41
N LYS A 88 -1.41 -4.66 -10.72
CA LYS A 88 -2.74 -4.40 -11.26
C LYS A 88 -3.71 -5.52 -10.87
N ASN A 89 -3.35 -6.78 -11.13
CA ASN A 89 -4.20 -7.91 -10.78
C ASN A 89 -4.18 -8.21 -9.27
N THR A 90 -3.02 -8.08 -8.61
CA THR A 90 -2.88 -8.49 -7.21
C THR A 90 -3.56 -7.53 -6.25
N LEU A 91 -3.50 -6.22 -6.52
CA LEU A 91 -4.12 -5.19 -5.69
C LEU A 91 -5.49 -4.74 -6.21
N GLN A 92 -5.95 -5.31 -7.33
CA GLN A 92 -7.23 -4.99 -7.99
C GLN A 92 -7.31 -3.49 -8.33
N ILE A 93 -6.30 -2.99 -9.05
CA ILE A 93 -6.25 -1.60 -9.55
C ILE A 93 -7.04 -1.56 -10.87
N ASN A 94 -8.21 -0.94 -10.84
CA ASN A 94 -9.13 -0.92 -11.98
C ASN A 94 -9.07 0.40 -12.77
N GLU A 95 -8.60 1.46 -12.13
CA GLU A 95 -8.51 2.82 -12.68
C GLU A 95 -7.11 3.38 -12.38
N THR A 96 -6.61 4.28 -13.22
CA THR A 96 -5.29 4.90 -13.05
C THR A 96 -5.33 6.39 -13.42
N PRO A 97 -4.61 7.26 -12.70
CA PRO A 97 -3.83 6.95 -11.50
C PRO A 97 -4.73 6.58 -10.30
N GLU A 98 -4.30 5.61 -9.49
CA GLU A 98 -4.95 5.25 -8.21
C GLU A 98 -3.92 5.40 -7.09
N ILE A 99 -4.33 6.07 -6.02
CA ILE A 99 -3.50 6.44 -4.87
C ILE A 99 -3.81 5.50 -3.72
N PHE A 100 -2.80 4.80 -3.22
CA PHE A 100 -2.89 3.98 -2.02
C PHE A 100 -2.12 4.62 -0.87
N ILE A 101 -2.70 4.57 0.32
CA ILE A 101 -2.02 4.91 1.57
C ILE A 101 -1.79 3.62 2.34
N PHE A 102 -0.54 3.42 2.75
CA PHE A 102 -0.12 2.30 3.56
C PHE A 102 0.32 2.78 4.94
N ASP A 103 -0.18 2.16 6.00
CA ASP A 103 0.39 2.25 7.36
C ASP A 103 1.38 1.08 7.60
N ASN A 104 1.76 0.80 8.84
CA ASN A 104 2.64 -0.32 9.17
C ASN A 104 1.99 -1.72 9.12
N LYS A 105 0.66 -1.79 8.95
CA LYS A 105 -0.14 -3.01 8.86
C LYS A 105 -0.54 -3.33 7.43
N GLY A 106 -0.67 -2.33 6.57
CA GLY A 106 -0.92 -2.48 5.14
C GLY A 106 -1.74 -1.34 4.55
N ILE A 107 -2.62 -1.64 3.59
CA ILE A 107 -3.43 -0.63 2.90
C ILE A 107 -4.54 -0.12 3.84
N VAL A 108 -4.56 1.18 4.09
CA VAL A 108 -5.56 1.86 4.93
C VAL A 108 -6.51 2.73 4.13
N PHE A 109 -6.09 3.19 2.95
CA PHE A 109 -6.91 4.04 2.10
C PHE A 109 -6.59 3.82 0.61
N ARG A 110 -7.60 4.04 -0.24
CA ARG A 110 -7.52 3.97 -1.70
C ARG A 110 -8.40 5.04 -2.30
N THR A 111 -7.91 5.76 -3.30
CA THR A 111 -8.71 6.76 -4.02
C THR A 111 -8.14 7.04 -5.40
N THR A 112 -8.97 7.53 -6.33
CA THR A 112 -8.54 8.15 -7.60
C THR A 112 -8.47 9.67 -7.50
N GLU A 113 -8.98 10.25 -6.41
CA GLU A 113 -9.20 11.69 -6.25
C GLU A 113 -8.20 12.28 -5.24
N ILE A 114 -7.44 13.29 -5.66
CA ILE A 114 -6.39 13.91 -4.83
C ILE A 114 -7.01 14.63 -3.62
N GLU A 115 -8.17 15.24 -3.79
CA GLU A 115 -8.88 15.97 -2.74
C GLU A 115 -9.27 15.09 -1.54
N GLU A 116 -9.40 13.78 -1.73
CA GLU A 116 -9.73 12.85 -0.66
C GLU A 116 -8.54 12.59 0.28
N LEU A 117 -7.30 12.85 -0.16
CA LEU A 117 -6.12 12.72 0.70
C LEU A 117 -6.21 13.64 1.91
N GLY A 118 -6.57 14.90 1.70
CA GLY A 118 -6.75 15.86 2.80
C GLY A 118 -7.91 15.47 3.73
N GLY A 119 -8.89 14.70 3.25
CA GLY A 119 -9.97 14.14 4.07
C GLY A 119 -9.54 12.97 4.94
N PHE A 120 -8.65 12.11 4.43
CA PHE A 120 -8.13 10.96 5.17
C PHE A 120 -7.31 11.37 6.40
N PHE A 121 -6.52 12.44 6.29
CA PHE A 121 -5.63 12.91 7.35
C PHE A 121 -6.24 13.95 8.32
N LYS A 122 -7.54 14.24 8.20
CA LYS A 122 -8.30 15.14 9.09
C LYS A 122 -8.91 14.40 10.28
#